data_AF-A0A4R4DCQ7-F1
#
_entry.id   AF-A0A4R4DCQ7-F1
#
_cell.length_a   1.000
_cell.length_b   1.000
_cell.length_c   1.000
_cell.angle_alpha   90.00
_cell.angle_beta   90.00
_cell.angle_gamma   90.00
#
_symmetry.space_group_name_H-M   'P 1'
#
loop_
_entity.id
_entity.type
_entity.pdbx_description
1 polymer ?
#
loop_
_entity_poly.entity_id
_entity_poly.type
_entity_poly.pdbx_seq_one_letter_code
_entity_poly.pdbx_strand_id
1 'polypeptide(L)'
;MLSVLWNLAAFIIALGVLITVHEFGHFWVARRCGIRVERFSIGFGKALWRRFDKQGTEFIIALIPLGGYVKMLDERVEPVAPEMRHAAFNNKTVGQRAAVIAAGPIANFLFAIFAYWLVFIIGVPGIRPVVGDITPNSIAAQAQIAKGTELKAIDGIETPDWDAVRMALVAKIGDRQTIVTVAPFGTNQRQDKILDLQHWAFEPDKQDPVASLGIQPRSAQIDTVLAEVQSGSAAQKAGLQAGDRIVKVDGQPLTQWMTFVNLVRDNPGRALVLDIERQGSPLSVTLTPDTKSTKGKAEGFAGVVPKVIPLPDEYKTVRQYGPFAAIAQATDKTWQLMSLTVRMLGKLITGDVKLNNLSGPISIAQGAGMSAEFGLIYYLMFLALISVNLGIINLFPLPVLDGGHLLFLAIEKLKGGPVSERVQDFSYRIGSILLVLLMGLALFNDFSRL
;
A
#
# COMPACT_ATOMS: atom_id res chain seq x y z
N MET A 1 23.65 0.89 6.01
CA MET A 1 23.37 1.09 7.46
C MET A 1 22.51 2.33 7.73
N LEU A 2 22.79 3.49 7.12
CA LEU A 2 21.96 4.69 7.29
C LEU A 2 20.49 4.50 6.87
N SER A 3 20.25 3.83 5.73
CA SER A 3 18.90 3.50 5.25
C SER A 3 18.11 2.58 6.20
N VAL A 4 18.78 1.62 6.83
CA VAL A 4 18.16 0.71 7.81
C VAL A 4 17.73 1.48 9.05
N LEU A 5 18.59 2.39 9.55
CA LEU A 5 18.26 3.25 10.69
C LEU A 5 17.12 4.21 10.37
N TRP A 6 17.09 4.77 9.17
CA TRP A 6 16.00 5.63 8.69
C TRP A 6 14.67 4.88 8.62
N ASN A 7 14.65 3.71 7.97
CA ASN A 7 13.46 2.86 7.88
C ASN A 7 12.95 2.48 9.27
N LEU A 8 13.86 2.11 10.18
CA LEU A 8 13.51 1.77 11.55
C LEU A 8 12.94 2.97 12.32
N ALA A 9 13.52 4.16 12.17
CA ALA A 9 13.01 5.38 12.82
C ALA A 9 11.61 5.75 12.30
N ALA A 10 11.43 5.77 10.97
CA ALA A 10 10.13 6.03 10.34
C ALA A 10 9.09 4.99 10.74
N PHE A 11 9.48 3.73 10.87
CA PHE A 11 8.62 2.65 11.37
C PHE A 11 8.20 2.85 12.82
N ILE A 12 9.13 3.17 13.72
CA ILE A 12 8.84 3.41 15.14
C ILE A 12 7.88 4.59 15.31
N ILE A 13 8.09 5.68 14.55
CA ILE A 13 7.18 6.83 14.56
C ILE A 13 5.79 6.42 14.07
N ALA A 14 5.72 5.72 12.94
CA ALA A 14 4.45 5.27 12.38
C ALA A 14 3.68 4.39 13.35
N LEU A 15 4.33 3.36 13.87
CA LEU A 15 3.74 2.42 14.82
C LEU A 15 3.32 3.13 16.12
N GLY A 16 4.17 4.01 16.65
CA GLY A 16 3.88 4.79 17.85
C GLY A 16 2.64 5.66 17.70
N VAL A 17 2.49 6.36 16.56
CA VAL A 17 1.28 7.16 16.27
C VAL A 17 0.04 6.27 16.18
N LEU A 18 0.09 5.21 15.39
CA LEU A 18 -1.07 4.34 15.13
C LEU A 18 -1.57 3.63 16.39
N ILE A 19 -0.64 3.10 17.19
CA ILE A 19 -0.99 2.46 18.46
C ILE A 19 -1.54 3.50 19.43
N THR A 20 -0.91 4.67 19.54
CA THR A 20 -1.41 5.70 20.46
C THR A 20 -2.83 6.12 20.11
N VAL A 21 -3.14 6.29 18.82
CA VAL A 21 -4.50 6.60 18.34
C VAL A 21 -5.48 5.49 18.72
N HIS A 22 -5.10 4.24 18.50
CA HIS A 22 -5.90 3.07 18.84
C HIS A 22 -6.22 2.99 20.35
N GLU A 23 -5.18 3.02 21.18
CA GLU A 23 -5.31 3.01 22.64
C GLU A 23 -6.11 4.22 23.14
N PHE A 24 -5.90 5.39 22.52
CA PHE A 24 -6.65 6.60 22.86
C PHE A 24 -8.15 6.42 22.62
N GLY A 25 -8.56 5.66 21.59
CA GLY A 25 -9.95 5.30 21.37
C GLY A 25 -10.57 4.58 22.57
N HIS A 26 -9.95 3.49 23.03
CA HIS A 26 -10.39 2.75 24.22
C HIS A 26 -10.42 3.65 25.46
N PHE A 27 -9.33 4.38 25.70
CA PHE A 27 -9.18 5.29 26.84
C PHE A 27 -10.29 6.34 26.91
N TRP A 28 -10.56 7.01 25.79
CA TRP A 28 -11.51 8.11 25.72
C TRP A 28 -12.93 7.64 25.98
N VAL A 29 -13.35 6.53 25.35
CA VAL A 29 -14.70 5.97 25.58
C VAL A 29 -14.82 5.38 26.98
N ALA A 30 -13.77 4.71 27.50
CA ALA A 30 -13.79 4.16 28.85
C ALA A 30 -14.08 5.24 29.89
N ARG A 31 -13.39 6.38 29.81
CA ARG A 31 -13.64 7.53 30.70
C ARG A 31 -15.03 8.08 30.57
N ARG A 32 -15.56 8.19 29.34
CA ARG A 32 -16.93 8.65 29.11
C ARG A 32 -18.00 7.69 29.64
N CYS A 33 -17.70 6.40 29.70
CA CYS A 33 -18.55 5.39 30.35
C CYS A 33 -18.37 5.35 31.88
N GLY A 34 -17.57 6.25 32.47
CA GLY A 34 -17.30 6.30 33.90
C GLY A 34 -16.50 5.09 34.38
N ILE A 35 -15.63 4.55 33.53
CA ILE A 35 -14.68 3.48 33.88
C ILE A 35 -13.39 4.12 34.37
N ARG A 36 -12.87 3.66 35.50
CA ARG A 36 -11.58 4.14 35.99
C ARG A 36 -10.47 3.52 35.15
N VAL A 37 -9.69 4.39 34.51
CA VAL A 37 -8.45 4.00 33.82
C VAL A 37 -7.29 4.22 34.76
N GLU A 38 -6.53 3.18 35.05
CA GLU A 38 -5.37 3.26 35.94
C GLU A 38 -4.11 3.67 35.19
N ARG A 39 -3.95 3.17 33.97
CA ARG A 39 -2.75 3.41 33.16
C ARG A 39 -3.05 3.53 31.68
N PHE A 40 -2.40 4.48 31.03
CA PHE A 40 -2.31 4.62 29.59
C PHE A 40 -0.83 4.51 29.20
N SER A 41 -0.44 3.42 28.53
CA SER A 41 0.96 3.17 28.17
C SER A 41 1.15 3.17 26.67
N ILE A 42 2.13 3.95 26.21
CA ILE A 42 2.69 3.86 24.87
C ILE A 42 3.97 3.03 24.99
N GLY A 43 3.96 1.84 24.42
CA GLY A 43 5.03 0.85 24.53
C GLY A 43 4.94 -0.06 25.75
N PHE A 44 5.93 -0.96 25.85
CA PHE A 44 6.09 -1.93 26.93
C PHE A 44 7.44 -1.80 27.67
N GLY A 45 7.50 -2.40 28.87
CA GLY A 45 8.73 -2.49 29.66
C GLY A 45 8.96 -1.29 30.57
N LYS A 46 10.23 -0.93 30.78
CA LYS A 46 10.63 0.14 31.71
C LYS A 46 10.10 1.50 31.25
N ALA A 47 9.46 2.25 32.14
CA ALA A 47 9.02 3.61 31.89
C ALA A 47 10.23 4.54 31.67
N LEU A 48 10.27 5.20 30.52
CA LEU A 48 11.20 6.29 30.22
C LEU A 48 10.65 7.61 30.76
N TRP A 49 9.33 7.77 30.70
CA TRP A 49 8.62 8.93 31.20
C TRP A 49 7.29 8.51 31.81
N ARG A 50 6.86 9.22 32.85
CA ARG A 50 5.57 9.00 33.53
C ARG A 50 4.96 10.32 34.00
N ARG A 51 3.63 10.41 33.92
CA ARG A 51 2.86 11.54 34.44
C ARG A 51 1.48 11.09 34.89
N PHE A 52 0.99 11.66 35.99
CA PHE A 52 -0.38 11.47 36.44
C PHE A 52 -1.27 12.63 35.99
N ASP A 53 -2.51 12.33 35.64
CA ASP A 53 -3.52 13.36 35.43
C ASP A 53 -4.39 13.59 36.68
N LYS A 54 -5.34 14.52 36.57
CA LYS A 54 -6.24 14.89 37.67
C LYS A 54 -7.16 13.74 38.13
N GLN A 55 -7.38 12.74 37.27
CA GLN A 55 -8.22 11.57 37.58
C GLN A 55 -7.39 10.40 38.12
N GLY A 56 -6.08 10.59 38.29
CA GLY A 56 -5.17 9.58 38.82
C GLY A 56 -4.72 8.53 37.81
N THR A 57 -4.93 8.74 36.51
CA THR A 57 -4.41 7.84 35.47
C THR A 57 -2.93 8.10 35.25
N GLU A 58 -2.14 7.04 35.23
CA GLU A 58 -0.71 7.05 34.92
C GLU A 58 -0.48 6.99 33.41
N PHE A 59 0.06 8.04 32.82
CA PHE A 59 0.51 8.09 31.43
C PHE A 59 1.98 7.70 31.37
N ILE A 60 2.32 6.69 30.56
CA ILE A 60 3.68 6.16 30.43
C ILE A 60 4.13 6.17 28.97
N ILE A 61 5.38 6.59 28.75
CA ILE A 61 6.12 6.27 27.53
C ILE A 61 7.20 5.26 27.95
N ALA A 62 7.13 4.05 27.40
CA ALA A 62 8.01 2.94 27.77
C ALA A 62 9.13 2.72 26.76
N LEU A 63 10.15 1.97 27.16
CA LEU A 63 11.37 1.73 26.37
C LEU A 63 11.09 1.01 25.05
N ILE A 64 10.16 0.06 25.02
CA ILE A 64 9.88 -0.76 23.83
C ILE A 64 8.67 -0.17 23.11
N PRO A 65 8.82 0.45 21.92
CA PRO A 65 7.73 1.14 21.21
C PRO A 65 6.81 0.19 20.41
N LEU A 66 6.92 -1.13 20.64
CA LEU A 66 6.17 -2.17 19.94
C LEU A 66 4.89 -2.53 20.70
N GLY A 67 3.93 -1.62 20.80
CA GLY A 67 2.69 -1.86 21.52
C GLY A 67 2.20 -0.69 22.35
N GLY A 68 1.08 -0.90 23.02
CA GLY A 68 0.47 0.02 23.95
C GLY A 68 -0.64 -0.71 24.70
N TYR A 69 -1.12 -0.14 25.79
CA TYR A 69 -2.29 -0.67 26.48
C TYR A 69 -2.96 0.38 27.34
N VAL A 70 -4.28 0.23 27.49
CA VAL A 70 -5.10 0.94 28.48
C VAL A 70 -5.48 -0.02 29.60
N LYS A 71 -4.88 0.14 30.78
CA LYS A 71 -5.27 -0.63 31.97
C LYS A 71 -6.52 -0.02 32.59
N MET A 72 -7.64 -0.73 32.48
CA MET A 72 -8.91 -0.37 33.10
C MET A 72 -9.07 -1.14 34.42
N LEU A 73 -9.74 -0.51 35.38
CA LEU A 73 -10.10 -1.17 36.63
C LEU A 73 -11.04 -2.36 36.32
N ASP A 74 -10.68 -3.57 36.73
CA ASP A 74 -11.46 -4.79 36.49
C ASP A 74 -11.30 -5.78 37.64
N GLU A 75 -12.42 -6.24 38.22
CA GLU A 75 -12.42 -7.16 39.37
C GLU A 75 -11.88 -8.56 39.06
N ARG A 76 -11.78 -8.93 37.77
CA ARG A 76 -11.20 -10.21 37.34
C ARG A 76 -9.67 -10.20 37.38
N VAL A 77 -9.07 -9.02 37.34
CA VAL A 77 -7.61 -8.85 37.27
C VAL A 77 -7.05 -8.59 38.66
N GLU A 78 -7.70 -7.72 39.44
CA GLU A 78 -7.25 -7.36 40.78
C GLU A 78 -8.42 -7.06 41.73
N PRO A 79 -8.25 -7.23 43.06
CA PRO A 79 -9.29 -6.90 44.03
C PRO A 79 -9.65 -5.41 44.00
N VAL A 80 -10.93 -5.09 43.81
CA VAL A 80 -11.43 -3.72 43.77
C VAL A 80 -12.20 -3.37 45.05
N ALA A 81 -11.89 -2.21 45.65
CA ALA A 81 -12.59 -1.69 46.81
C ALA A 81 -14.11 -1.56 46.53
N PRO A 82 -15.01 -1.88 47.48
CA PRO A 82 -16.46 -1.89 47.26
C PRO A 82 -17.01 -0.59 46.65
N GLU A 83 -16.50 0.55 47.11
CA GLU A 83 -16.85 1.89 46.63
C GLU A 83 -16.46 2.17 45.17
N MET A 84 -15.45 1.48 44.63
CA MET A 84 -14.93 1.67 43.27
C MET A 84 -15.48 0.66 42.26
N ARG A 85 -16.24 -0.34 42.71
CA ARG A 85 -16.81 -1.39 41.83
C ARG A 85 -17.67 -0.83 40.72
N HIS A 86 -18.43 0.24 40.97
CA HIS A 86 -19.25 0.89 39.96
C HIS A 86 -18.43 1.46 38.78
N ALA A 87 -17.14 1.71 38.99
CA ALA A 87 -16.19 2.21 38.00
C ALA A 87 -15.37 1.09 37.33
N ALA A 88 -15.58 -0.17 37.72
CA ALA A 88 -14.90 -1.32 37.11
C ALA A 88 -15.52 -1.67 35.74
N PHE A 89 -14.68 -2.06 34.79
CA PHE A 89 -15.05 -2.39 33.41
C PHE A 89 -16.09 -3.52 33.37
N ASN A 90 -15.84 -4.61 34.09
CA ASN A 90 -16.68 -5.80 34.15
C ASN A 90 -18.10 -5.54 34.69
N ASN A 91 -18.31 -4.46 35.46
CA ASN A 91 -19.61 -4.07 36.00
C ASN A 91 -20.43 -3.15 35.08
N LYS A 92 -19.85 -2.69 33.97
CA LYS A 92 -20.58 -1.89 32.98
C LYS A 92 -21.49 -2.76 32.14
N THR A 93 -22.53 -2.14 31.58
CA THR A 93 -23.45 -2.82 30.67
C THR A 93 -22.70 -3.40 29.47
N VAL A 94 -23.23 -4.47 28.87
CA VAL A 94 -22.67 -5.08 27.65
C VAL A 94 -22.46 -4.03 26.55
N GLY A 95 -23.40 -3.09 26.39
CA GLY A 95 -23.29 -2.01 25.41
C GLY A 95 -22.14 -1.05 25.69
N GLN A 96 -21.92 -0.67 26.95
CA GLN A 96 -20.79 0.18 27.34
C GLN A 96 -19.45 -0.52 27.12
N ARG A 97 -19.32 -1.79 27.52
CA ARG A 97 -18.10 -2.58 27.28
C ARG A 97 -17.82 -2.74 25.79
N ALA A 98 -18.85 -3.06 25.01
CA ALA A 98 -18.73 -3.17 23.55
C ALA A 98 -18.32 -1.85 22.90
N ALA A 99 -18.89 -0.72 23.35
CA ALA A 99 -18.50 0.61 22.85
C ALA A 99 -17.03 0.93 23.15
N VAL A 100 -16.55 0.60 24.34
CA VAL A 100 -15.13 0.79 24.73
C VAL A 100 -14.20 -0.07 23.87
N ILE A 101 -14.52 -1.34 23.66
CA ILE A 101 -13.71 -2.24 22.83
C ILE A 101 -13.73 -1.81 21.37
N ALA A 102 -14.89 -1.45 20.81
CA ALA A 102 -14.97 -0.98 19.42
C ALA A 102 -14.30 0.38 19.18
N ALA A 103 -14.10 1.18 20.25
CA ALA A 103 -13.56 2.52 20.14
C ALA A 103 -12.13 2.57 19.57
N GLY A 104 -11.28 1.59 19.90
CA GLY A 104 -9.92 1.53 19.39
C GLY A 104 -9.87 1.37 17.87
N PRO A 105 -10.51 0.34 17.30
CA PRO A 105 -10.59 0.18 15.84
C PRO A 105 -11.27 1.36 15.14
N ILE A 106 -12.33 1.92 15.73
CA ILE A 106 -13.01 3.11 15.17
C ILE A 106 -12.07 4.32 15.16
N ALA A 107 -11.26 4.54 16.20
CA ALA A 107 -10.29 5.63 16.24
C ALA A 107 -9.27 5.53 15.09
N ASN A 108 -8.86 4.31 14.72
CA ASN A 108 -7.99 4.10 13.56
C ASN A 108 -8.66 4.49 12.23
N PHE A 109 -9.94 4.19 12.04
CA PHE A 109 -10.67 4.63 10.85
C PHE A 109 -10.82 6.16 10.81
N LEU A 110 -11.13 6.78 11.94
CA LEU A 110 -11.20 8.23 12.05
C LEU A 110 -9.85 8.90 11.77
N PHE A 111 -8.76 8.32 12.26
CA PHE A 111 -7.41 8.79 11.96
C PHE A 111 -7.06 8.64 10.49
N ALA A 112 -7.45 7.53 9.84
CA ALA A 112 -7.24 7.36 8.40
C ALA A 112 -7.98 8.44 7.59
N ILE A 113 -9.24 8.75 7.95
CA ILE A 113 -9.99 9.86 7.34
C ILE A 113 -9.26 11.18 7.57
N PHE A 114 -8.79 11.45 8.79
CA PHE A 114 -8.04 12.66 9.10
C PHE A 114 -6.72 12.77 8.30
N ALA A 115 -5.96 11.69 8.20
CA ALA A 115 -4.71 11.65 7.45
C ALA A 115 -4.96 11.87 5.95
N TYR A 116 -5.96 11.21 5.36
CA TYR A 116 -6.35 11.46 3.96
C TYR A 116 -6.89 12.86 3.74
N TRP A 117 -7.62 13.41 4.71
CA TRP A 117 -8.12 14.78 4.65
C TRP A 117 -6.97 15.79 4.56
N LEU A 118 -5.93 15.64 5.40
CA LEU A 118 -4.71 16.43 5.30
C LEU A 118 -4.02 16.24 3.94
N VAL A 119 -3.89 14.99 3.48
CA VAL A 119 -3.29 14.66 2.18
C VAL A 119 -4.01 15.35 1.04
N PHE A 120 -5.34 15.38 1.03
CA PHE A 120 -6.13 16.02 -0.03
C PHE A 120 -6.13 17.55 0.03
N ILE A 121 -5.93 18.14 1.22
CA ILE A 121 -5.72 19.59 1.36
C ILE A 121 -4.32 19.99 0.86
N ILE A 122 -3.29 19.24 1.27
CA ILE A 122 -1.89 19.49 0.85
C ILE A 122 -1.74 19.25 -0.65
N GLY A 123 -2.38 18.20 -1.16
CA GLY A 123 -2.37 17.80 -2.56
C GLY A 123 -1.64 16.50 -2.80
N VAL A 124 -2.26 15.63 -3.60
CA VAL A 124 -1.68 14.35 -4.01
C VAL A 124 -0.95 14.54 -5.33
N PRO A 125 0.37 14.26 -5.41
CA PRO A 125 1.09 14.26 -6.67
C PRO A 125 0.55 13.17 -7.58
N GLY A 126 0.21 13.53 -8.80
CA GLY A 126 -0.32 12.64 -9.83
C GLY A 126 0.37 12.88 -11.18
N ILE A 127 0.01 12.07 -12.16
CA ILE A 127 0.48 12.19 -13.54
C ILE A 127 -0.73 12.51 -14.40
N ARG A 128 -0.63 13.57 -15.20
CA ARG A 128 -1.65 13.94 -16.19
C ARG A 128 -1.85 12.80 -17.18
N PRO A 129 -3.08 12.52 -17.60
CA PRO A 129 -3.37 11.37 -18.44
C PRO A 129 -3.02 11.62 -19.92
N VAL A 130 -1.73 11.75 -20.22
CA VAL A 130 -1.21 11.98 -21.56
C VAL A 130 -0.79 10.68 -22.22
N VAL A 131 -1.32 10.42 -23.41
CA VAL A 131 -1.00 9.25 -24.23
C VAL A 131 0.47 9.30 -24.67
N GLY A 132 1.24 8.30 -24.26
CA GLY A 132 2.63 8.11 -24.66
C GLY A 132 2.76 7.39 -25.99
N ASP A 133 1.98 6.33 -26.18
CA ASP A 133 1.88 5.57 -27.42
C ASP A 133 0.50 4.89 -27.54
N ILE A 134 0.16 4.41 -28.74
CA ILE A 134 -1.09 3.69 -29.02
C ILE A 134 -0.78 2.35 -29.68
N THR A 135 -1.32 1.28 -29.12
CA THR A 135 -1.23 -0.06 -29.71
C THR A 135 -1.98 -0.09 -31.04
N PRO A 136 -1.35 -0.53 -32.15
CA PRO A 136 -2.02 -0.63 -33.45
C PRO A 136 -3.28 -1.51 -33.39
N ASN A 137 -4.29 -1.19 -34.21
CA ASN A 137 -5.57 -1.92 -34.30
C ASN A 137 -6.40 -2.00 -33.00
N SER A 138 -6.03 -1.27 -31.96
CA SER A 138 -6.77 -1.19 -30.69
C SER A 138 -8.02 -0.32 -30.78
N ILE A 139 -8.88 -0.38 -29.76
CA ILE A 139 -10.07 0.47 -29.63
C ILE A 139 -9.68 1.96 -29.68
N ALA A 140 -8.62 2.36 -28.97
CA ALA A 140 -8.12 3.73 -28.99
C ALA A 140 -7.59 4.15 -30.37
N ALA A 141 -6.93 3.23 -31.10
CA ALA A 141 -6.48 3.48 -32.46
C ALA A 141 -7.67 3.69 -33.44
N GLN A 142 -8.71 2.86 -33.32
CA GLN A 142 -9.93 2.97 -34.14
C GLN A 142 -10.68 4.29 -33.87
N ALA A 143 -10.68 4.75 -32.61
CA ALA A 143 -11.23 6.04 -32.22
C ALA A 143 -10.31 7.24 -32.58
N GLN A 144 -9.19 7.00 -33.26
CA GLN A 144 -8.25 8.03 -33.71
C GLN A 144 -7.70 8.88 -32.54
N ILE A 145 -7.44 8.27 -31.39
CA ILE A 145 -6.66 8.89 -30.33
C ILE A 145 -5.19 8.86 -30.76
N ALA A 146 -4.53 10.01 -30.69
CA ALA A 146 -3.14 10.14 -31.11
C ALA A 146 -2.16 10.13 -29.92
N LYS A 147 -0.89 9.87 -30.20
CA LYS A 147 0.21 10.11 -29.27
C LYS A 147 0.29 11.61 -28.90
N GLY A 148 0.56 11.90 -27.63
CA GLY A 148 0.64 13.27 -27.11
C GLY A 148 -0.73 13.90 -26.81
N THR A 149 -1.82 13.15 -26.93
CA THR A 149 -3.16 13.63 -26.55
C THR A 149 -3.38 13.42 -25.05
N GLU A 150 -4.00 14.37 -24.38
CA GLU A 150 -4.39 14.30 -22.97
C GLU A 150 -5.88 13.94 -22.86
N LEU A 151 -6.22 12.97 -22.01
CA LEU A 151 -7.60 12.62 -21.71
C LEU A 151 -8.15 13.61 -20.68
N LYS A 152 -9.13 14.42 -21.08
CA LYS A 152 -9.72 15.47 -20.24
C LYS A 152 -10.93 14.98 -19.45
N ALA A 153 -11.77 14.16 -20.07
CA ALA A 153 -12.95 13.60 -19.42
C ALA A 153 -13.39 12.28 -20.05
N ILE A 154 -14.14 11.48 -19.28
CA ILE A 154 -14.85 10.29 -19.76
C ILE A 154 -16.32 10.43 -19.41
N ASP A 155 -17.19 10.47 -20.41
CA ASP A 155 -18.63 10.77 -20.30
C ASP A 155 -18.93 12.00 -19.43
N GLY A 156 -18.14 13.06 -19.62
CA GLY A 156 -18.27 14.33 -18.89
C GLY A 156 -17.63 14.34 -17.48
N ILE A 157 -17.11 13.21 -16.99
CA ILE A 157 -16.38 13.15 -15.72
C ILE A 157 -14.93 13.57 -15.97
N GLU A 158 -14.49 14.67 -15.36
CA GLU A 158 -13.11 15.17 -15.49
C GLU A 158 -12.09 14.14 -14.98
N THR A 159 -11.02 13.97 -15.75
CA THR A 159 -9.94 13.01 -15.47
C THR A 159 -8.62 13.76 -15.27
N PRO A 160 -8.34 14.31 -14.07
CA PRO A 160 -7.13 15.08 -13.82
C PRO A 160 -5.85 14.22 -13.80
N ASP A 161 -5.98 12.92 -13.53
CA ASP A 161 -4.88 11.97 -13.43
C ASP A 161 -5.28 10.59 -13.99
N TRP A 162 -4.30 9.69 -14.15
CA TRP A 162 -4.54 8.33 -14.63
C TRP A 162 -5.43 7.49 -13.70
N ASP A 163 -5.46 7.76 -12.40
CA ASP A 163 -6.33 7.04 -11.47
C ASP A 163 -7.80 7.38 -11.74
N ALA A 164 -8.11 8.65 -11.99
CA ALA A 164 -9.44 9.09 -12.40
C ALA A 164 -9.85 8.47 -13.73
N VAL A 165 -8.94 8.38 -14.71
CA VAL A 165 -9.20 7.68 -15.98
C VAL A 165 -9.55 6.21 -15.72
N ARG A 166 -8.74 5.50 -14.92
CA ARG A 166 -8.98 4.08 -14.59
C ARG A 166 -10.34 3.87 -13.94
N MET A 167 -10.68 4.70 -12.95
CA MET A 167 -11.96 4.61 -12.26
C MET A 167 -13.14 4.86 -13.20
N ALA A 168 -13.05 5.88 -14.04
CA ALA A 168 -14.09 6.19 -15.00
C ALA A 168 -14.27 5.06 -16.03
N LEU A 169 -13.18 4.45 -16.52
CA LEU A 169 -13.24 3.31 -17.43
C LEU A 169 -13.80 2.04 -16.79
N VAL A 170 -13.45 1.74 -15.53
CA VAL A 170 -14.02 0.61 -14.80
C VAL A 170 -15.54 0.74 -14.66
N ALA A 171 -16.06 1.96 -14.51
CA ALA A 171 -17.49 2.21 -14.49
C ALA A 171 -18.20 1.97 -15.84
N LYS A 172 -17.44 1.79 -16.95
CA LYS A 172 -17.96 1.51 -18.30
C LYS A 172 -17.93 0.03 -18.67
N ILE A 173 -17.54 -0.84 -17.76
CA ILE A 173 -17.57 -2.29 -18.01
C ILE A 173 -19.01 -2.72 -18.26
N GLY A 174 -19.27 -3.28 -19.45
CA GLY A 174 -20.59 -3.71 -19.89
C GLY A 174 -21.33 -2.69 -20.76
N ASP A 175 -20.82 -1.47 -20.89
CA ASP A 175 -21.37 -0.47 -21.81
C ASP A 175 -20.96 -0.79 -23.25
N ARG A 176 -21.78 -0.34 -24.22
CA ARG A 176 -21.48 -0.53 -25.66
C ARG A 176 -20.47 0.47 -26.19
N GLN A 177 -20.41 1.65 -25.60
CA GLN A 177 -19.52 2.73 -26.02
C GLN A 177 -19.31 3.70 -24.86
N THR A 178 -18.26 4.50 -24.93
CA THR A 178 -18.04 5.65 -24.03
C THR A 178 -17.45 6.82 -24.81
N ILE A 179 -17.73 8.04 -24.36
CA ILE A 179 -17.19 9.26 -24.94
C ILE A 179 -15.97 9.68 -24.12
N VAL A 180 -14.83 9.82 -24.78
CA VAL A 180 -13.62 10.36 -24.19
C VAL A 180 -13.36 11.74 -24.77
N THR A 181 -13.44 12.76 -23.94
CA THR A 181 -13.00 14.11 -24.30
C THR A 181 -11.48 14.17 -24.21
N VAL A 182 -10.81 14.48 -25.31
CA VAL A 182 -9.35 14.57 -25.41
C VAL A 182 -8.93 15.96 -25.87
N ALA A 183 -7.68 16.34 -25.60
CA ALA A 183 -7.08 17.56 -26.17
C ALA A 183 -5.59 17.32 -26.46
N PRO A 184 -5.01 17.89 -27.53
CA PRO A 184 -3.56 17.92 -27.68
C PRO A 184 -2.91 18.48 -26.41
N PHE A 185 -1.86 17.83 -25.91
CA PHE A 185 -1.24 18.24 -24.65
C PHE A 185 -0.78 19.71 -24.69
N GLY A 186 -1.05 20.44 -23.61
CA GLY A 186 -0.77 21.87 -23.52
C GLY A 186 -1.82 22.79 -24.18
N THR A 187 -2.85 22.24 -24.81
CA THR A 187 -3.93 23.01 -25.43
C THR A 187 -5.27 22.83 -24.71
N ASN A 188 -6.18 23.78 -24.91
CA ASN A 188 -7.57 23.69 -24.47
C ASN A 188 -8.53 23.23 -25.59
N GLN A 189 -7.99 22.76 -26.72
CA GLN A 189 -8.80 22.30 -27.86
C GLN A 189 -9.38 20.92 -27.55
N ARG A 190 -10.54 20.90 -26.89
CA ARG A 190 -11.25 19.68 -26.53
C ARG A 190 -11.95 19.09 -27.76
N GLN A 191 -11.80 17.78 -27.95
CA GLN A 191 -12.46 16.99 -28.96
C GLN A 191 -13.02 15.72 -28.32
N ASP A 192 -14.26 15.36 -28.65
CA ASP A 192 -14.83 14.10 -28.21
C ASP A 192 -14.48 12.97 -29.18
N LYS A 193 -14.07 11.84 -28.61
CA LYS A 193 -13.79 10.58 -29.31
C LYS A 193 -14.71 9.50 -28.75
N ILE A 194 -15.37 8.76 -29.62
CA ILE A 194 -16.23 7.65 -29.22
C ILE A 194 -15.39 6.37 -29.25
N LEU A 195 -15.30 5.69 -28.11
CA LEU A 195 -14.70 4.36 -28.01
C LEU A 195 -15.80 3.31 -28.12
N ASP A 196 -15.64 2.37 -29.05
CA ASP A 196 -16.50 1.18 -29.15
C ASP A 196 -16.05 0.14 -28.13
N LEU A 197 -16.94 -0.21 -27.19
CA LEU A 197 -16.69 -1.13 -26.09
C LEU A 197 -17.41 -2.46 -26.26
N GLN A 198 -18.13 -2.71 -27.36
CA GLN A 198 -18.93 -3.93 -27.55
C GLN A 198 -18.13 -5.23 -27.39
N HIS A 199 -16.86 -5.20 -27.79
CA HIS A 199 -15.93 -6.33 -27.70
C HIS A 199 -14.84 -6.10 -26.66
N TRP A 200 -14.99 -5.08 -25.81
CA TRP A 200 -14.03 -4.76 -24.77
C TRP A 200 -14.24 -5.67 -23.56
N ALA A 201 -13.50 -6.77 -23.53
CA ALA A 201 -13.48 -7.72 -22.43
C ALA A 201 -12.07 -7.80 -21.84
N PHE A 202 -11.96 -7.58 -20.53
CA PHE A 202 -10.73 -7.72 -19.76
C PHE A 202 -11.06 -8.16 -18.34
N GLU A 203 -10.07 -8.69 -17.63
CA GLU A 203 -10.20 -8.99 -16.21
C GLU A 203 -9.70 -7.80 -15.38
N PRO A 204 -10.58 -7.01 -14.71
CA PRO A 204 -10.17 -5.78 -14.02
C PRO A 204 -9.19 -6.01 -12.87
N ASP A 205 -9.21 -7.21 -12.28
CA ASP A 205 -8.29 -7.62 -11.21
C ASP A 205 -6.88 -7.99 -11.74
N LYS A 206 -6.71 -8.19 -13.06
CA LYS A 206 -5.45 -8.66 -13.67
C LYS A 206 -4.89 -7.74 -14.75
N GLN A 207 -5.75 -6.98 -15.43
CA GLN A 207 -5.40 -6.17 -16.59
C GLN A 207 -5.75 -4.70 -16.33
N ASP A 208 -4.88 -3.82 -16.80
CA ASP A 208 -5.10 -2.38 -16.73
C ASP A 208 -6.18 -1.97 -17.77
N PRO A 209 -7.30 -1.32 -17.37
CA PRO A 209 -8.33 -0.86 -18.29
C PRO A 209 -7.84 0.12 -19.36
N VAL A 210 -6.81 0.93 -19.06
CA VAL A 210 -6.24 1.88 -20.03
C VAL A 210 -5.43 1.13 -21.09
N ALA A 211 -4.61 0.18 -20.65
CA ALA A 211 -3.80 -0.64 -21.54
C ALA A 211 -4.67 -1.58 -22.40
N SER A 212 -5.79 -2.09 -21.87
CA SER A 212 -6.71 -2.96 -22.62
C SER A 212 -7.44 -2.23 -23.74
N LEU A 213 -7.58 -0.89 -23.66
CA LEU A 213 -8.04 -0.05 -24.77
C LEU A 213 -6.95 0.24 -25.81
N GLY A 214 -5.71 -0.18 -25.54
CA GLY A 214 -4.53 0.08 -26.37
C GLY A 214 -3.88 1.44 -26.11
N ILE A 215 -4.19 2.10 -25.00
CA ILE A 215 -3.53 3.34 -24.60
C ILE A 215 -2.33 3.02 -23.73
N GLN A 216 -1.15 3.52 -24.12
CA GLN A 216 0.06 3.43 -23.30
C GLN A 216 0.32 4.78 -22.65
N PRO A 217 0.27 4.89 -21.31
CA PRO A 217 0.58 6.13 -20.60
C PRO A 217 1.96 6.68 -20.92
N ARG A 218 2.07 8.01 -21.04
CA ARG A 218 3.37 8.68 -21.08
C ARG A 218 4.08 8.46 -19.74
N SER A 219 5.27 7.87 -19.80
CA SER A 219 6.09 7.53 -18.63
C SER A 219 7.54 8.00 -18.82
N ALA A 220 8.36 7.79 -17.79
CA ALA A 220 9.80 7.99 -17.89
C ALA A 220 10.38 7.15 -19.03
N GLN A 221 11.25 7.74 -19.84
CA GLN A 221 11.85 7.04 -20.98
C GLN A 221 13.08 6.27 -20.51
N ILE A 222 13.11 4.97 -20.80
CA ILE A 222 14.28 4.13 -20.57
C ILE A 222 15.06 4.09 -21.90
N ASP A 223 16.21 4.76 -21.92
CA ASP A 223 17.06 4.84 -23.09
C ASP A 223 17.86 3.53 -23.27
N THR A 224 18.34 3.24 -24.49
CA THR A 224 19.28 2.14 -24.75
C THR A 224 20.72 2.51 -24.40
N VAL A 225 20.93 3.67 -23.77
CA VAL A 225 22.21 4.12 -23.22
C VAL A 225 22.43 3.49 -21.86
N LEU A 226 23.61 2.93 -21.64
CA LEU A 226 24.02 2.39 -20.37
C LEU A 226 24.37 3.53 -19.40
N ALA A 227 23.68 3.61 -18.27
CA ALA A 227 24.06 4.52 -17.18
C ALA A 227 25.21 3.94 -16.35
N GLU A 228 25.19 2.63 -16.12
CA GLU A 228 26.17 1.93 -15.31
C GLU A 228 26.37 0.50 -15.84
N VAL A 229 27.59 -0.02 -15.69
CA VAL A 229 27.94 -1.42 -15.93
C VAL A 229 28.52 -1.98 -14.63
N GLN A 230 27.93 -3.06 -14.12
CA GLN A 230 28.30 -3.63 -12.83
C GLN A 230 29.67 -4.31 -12.88
N SER A 231 30.47 -4.14 -11.83
CA SER A 231 31.77 -4.81 -11.69
C SER A 231 31.63 -6.33 -11.65
N GLY A 232 32.49 -7.05 -12.38
CA GLY A 232 32.51 -8.51 -12.50
C GLY A 232 31.43 -9.11 -13.41
N SER A 233 30.58 -8.28 -14.01
CA SER A 233 29.46 -8.73 -14.84
C SER A 233 29.87 -9.21 -16.24
N ALA A 234 29.02 -10.02 -16.88
CA ALA A 234 29.12 -10.36 -18.30
C ALA A 234 29.31 -9.14 -19.21
N ALA A 235 28.60 -8.04 -18.95
CA ALA A 235 28.73 -6.81 -19.71
C ALA A 235 30.11 -6.17 -19.57
N GLN A 236 30.66 -6.15 -18.35
CA GLN A 236 32.03 -5.65 -18.15
C GLN A 236 33.07 -6.54 -18.83
N LYS A 237 32.93 -7.88 -18.75
CA LYS A 237 33.80 -8.85 -19.44
C LYS A 237 33.75 -8.68 -20.96
N ALA A 238 32.59 -8.34 -21.50
CA ALA A 238 32.40 -8.01 -22.92
C ALA A 238 33.02 -6.66 -23.31
N GLY A 239 33.40 -5.82 -22.35
CA GLY A 239 34.00 -4.50 -22.60
C GLY A 239 33.00 -3.36 -22.77
N LEU A 240 31.73 -3.56 -22.37
CA LEU A 240 30.73 -2.49 -22.29
C LEU A 240 31.09 -1.49 -21.18
N GLN A 241 30.74 -0.22 -21.42
CA GLN A 241 31.03 0.90 -20.54
C GLN A 241 29.80 1.76 -20.33
N ALA A 242 29.78 2.53 -19.23
CA ALA A 242 28.79 3.57 -19.04
C ALA A 242 28.89 4.61 -20.17
N GLY A 243 27.74 4.99 -20.72
CA GLY A 243 27.62 5.90 -21.88
C GLY A 243 27.47 5.18 -23.23
N ASP A 244 27.72 3.87 -23.31
CA ASP A 244 27.47 3.11 -24.54
C ASP A 244 25.97 3.08 -24.87
N ARG A 245 25.61 3.35 -26.13
CA ARG A 245 24.25 3.19 -26.64
C ARG A 245 24.14 1.87 -27.38
N ILE A 246 23.26 0.97 -26.96
CA ILE A 246 22.98 -0.26 -27.71
C ILE A 246 22.03 0.09 -28.86
N VAL A 247 22.46 -0.17 -30.10
CA VAL A 247 21.71 0.15 -31.32
C VAL A 247 21.13 -1.11 -31.95
N LYS A 248 21.87 -2.23 -31.92
CA LYS A 248 21.39 -3.53 -32.41
C LYS A 248 21.81 -4.68 -31.51
N VAL A 249 21.03 -5.76 -31.59
CA VAL A 249 21.34 -7.06 -30.99
C VAL A 249 21.14 -8.12 -32.07
N ASP A 250 22.16 -8.92 -32.37
CA ASP A 250 22.17 -9.94 -33.43
C ASP A 250 21.65 -9.40 -34.78
N GLY A 251 22.07 -8.18 -35.12
CA GLY A 251 21.68 -7.49 -36.35
C GLY A 251 20.29 -6.85 -36.34
N GLN A 252 19.47 -7.09 -35.30
CA GLN A 252 18.13 -6.51 -35.17
C GLN A 252 18.18 -5.13 -34.47
N PRO A 253 17.55 -4.08 -35.02
CA PRO A 253 17.46 -2.78 -34.36
C PRO A 253 16.81 -2.84 -32.99
N LEU A 254 17.44 -2.20 -32.01
CA LEU A 254 16.93 -2.08 -30.65
C LEU A 254 16.37 -0.69 -30.41
N THR A 255 15.06 -0.59 -30.29
CA THR A 255 14.36 0.68 -30.00
C THR A 255 13.84 0.77 -28.57
N GLN A 256 13.70 -0.37 -27.88
CA GLN A 256 13.15 -0.46 -26.54
C GLN A 256 14.08 -1.27 -25.64
N TRP A 257 14.40 -0.72 -24.48
CA TRP A 257 15.23 -1.38 -23.47
C TRP A 257 14.70 -2.76 -23.06
N MET A 258 13.37 -2.91 -22.92
CA MET A 258 12.77 -4.16 -22.47
C MET A 258 13.00 -5.31 -23.46
N THR A 259 13.12 -5.01 -24.76
CA THR A 259 13.49 -6.00 -25.78
C THR A 259 14.89 -6.55 -25.50
N PHE A 260 15.85 -5.69 -25.15
CA PHE A 260 17.19 -6.12 -24.77
C PHE A 260 17.19 -6.96 -23.50
N VAL A 261 16.43 -6.55 -22.46
CA VAL A 261 16.28 -7.33 -21.23
C VAL A 261 15.76 -8.74 -21.51
N ASN A 262 14.72 -8.88 -22.36
CA ASN A 262 14.18 -10.17 -22.73
C ASN A 262 15.21 -11.02 -23.51
N LEU A 263 15.91 -10.43 -24.49
CA LEU A 263 16.95 -11.13 -25.26
C LEU A 263 18.06 -11.67 -24.36
N VAL A 264 18.54 -10.87 -23.40
CA VAL A 264 19.56 -11.31 -22.43
C VAL A 264 19.01 -12.42 -21.53
N ARG A 265 17.81 -12.24 -20.96
CA ARG A 265 17.20 -13.22 -20.04
C ARG A 265 17.01 -14.58 -20.70
N ASP A 266 16.56 -14.57 -21.96
CA ASP A 266 16.17 -15.78 -22.69
C ASP A 266 17.38 -16.51 -23.32
N ASN A 267 18.59 -15.94 -23.26
CA ASN A 267 19.82 -16.50 -23.84
C ASN A 267 20.97 -16.64 -22.82
N PRO A 268 20.82 -17.41 -21.72
CA PRO A 268 21.89 -17.65 -20.76
C PRO A 268 23.07 -18.39 -21.40
N GLY A 269 24.31 -17.88 -21.21
CA GLY A 269 25.53 -18.50 -21.72
C GLY A 269 25.71 -18.46 -23.24
N ARG A 270 24.75 -17.93 -24.00
CA ARG A 270 24.84 -17.79 -25.46
C ARG A 270 25.36 -16.40 -25.82
N ALA A 271 26.36 -16.36 -26.69
CA ALA A 271 26.90 -15.12 -27.20
C ALA A 271 25.85 -14.35 -28.02
N LEU A 272 25.68 -13.06 -27.71
CA LEU A 272 24.86 -12.08 -28.40
C LEU A 272 25.79 -11.01 -29.00
N VAL A 273 25.65 -10.70 -30.28
CA VAL A 273 26.43 -9.65 -30.94
C VAL A 273 25.71 -8.32 -30.75
N LEU A 274 26.35 -7.39 -30.07
CA LEU A 274 25.82 -6.05 -29.81
C LEU A 274 26.51 -5.05 -30.71
N ASP A 275 25.73 -4.32 -31.51
CA ASP A 275 26.24 -3.11 -32.15
C ASP A 275 25.91 -1.93 -31.26
N ILE A 276 26.96 -1.27 -30.79
CA ILE A 276 26.88 -0.13 -29.89
C ILE A 276 27.45 1.12 -30.55
N GLU A 277 27.07 2.27 -30.01
CA GLU A 277 27.66 3.56 -30.31
C GLU A 277 28.35 4.08 -29.05
N ARG A 278 29.66 4.30 -29.14
CA ARG A 278 30.48 4.86 -28.06
C ARG A 278 31.06 6.19 -28.53
N GLN A 279 30.67 7.28 -27.88
CA GLN A 279 31.10 8.64 -28.23
C GLN A 279 30.90 8.97 -29.74
N GLY A 280 29.81 8.49 -30.34
CA GLY A 280 29.50 8.69 -31.76
C GLY A 280 30.16 7.69 -32.72
N SER A 281 31.03 6.80 -32.24
CA SER A 281 31.68 5.79 -33.06
C SER A 281 30.98 4.43 -32.94
N PRO A 282 30.65 3.75 -34.05
CA PRO A 282 30.07 2.42 -34.02
C PRO A 282 31.12 1.38 -33.60
N LEU A 283 30.77 0.50 -32.67
CA LEU A 283 31.58 -0.63 -32.22
C LEU A 283 30.71 -1.88 -32.12
N SER A 284 31.26 -3.03 -32.48
CA SER A 284 30.58 -4.32 -32.30
C SER A 284 31.24 -5.08 -31.14
N VAL A 285 30.42 -5.57 -30.22
CA VAL A 285 30.85 -6.20 -28.97
C VAL A 285 30.06 -7.49 -28.78
N THR A 286 30.73 -8.59 -28.42
CA THR A 286 30.06 -9.85 -28.13
C THR A 286 29.80 -9.98 -26.63
N LEU A 287 28.52 -9.97 -26.24
CA LEU A 287 28.07 -10.20 -24.87
C LEU A 287 27.66 -11.66 -24.68
N THR A 288 28.27 -12.35 -23.72
CA THR A 288 27.81 -13.67 -23.28
C THR A 288 27.17 -13.54 -21.89
N PRO A 289 25.83 -13.54 -21.76
CA PRO A 289 25.16 -13.39 -20.47
C PRO A 289 25.56 -14.48 -19.48
N ASP A 290 25.83 -14.09 -18.23
CA ASP A 290 26.06 -15.05 -17.15
C ASP A 290 24.74 -15.76 -16.82
N THR A 291 24.78 -17.03 -16.41
CA THR A 291 23.55 -17.75 -16.00
C THR A 291 23.26 -17.49 -14.52
N LYS A 292 22.09 -16.94 -14.22
CA LYS A 292 21.53 -16.87 -12.85
C LYS A 292 20.30 -17.77 -12.75
N SER A 293 20.16 -18.45 -11.61
CA SER A 293 18.95 -19.22 -11.32
C SER A 293 17.95 -18.36 -10.58
N THR A 294 16.86 -17.99 -11.25
CA THR A 294 15.73 -17.29 -10.64
C THR A 294 14.56 -18.26 -10.55
N LYS A 295 14.10 -18.60 -9.33
CA LYS A 295 12.95 -19.50 -9.10
C LYS A 295 13.05 -20.85 -9.85
N GLY A 296 14.26 -21.41 -9.97
CA GLY A 296 14.49 -22.70 -10.63
C GLY A 296 14.53 -22.66 -12.15
N LYS A 297 14.43 -21.48 -12.78
CA LYS A 297 14.70 -21.27 -14.21
C LYS A 297 16.07 -20.61 -14.40
N ALA A 298 16.83 -21.13 -15.37
CA ALA A 298 18.06 -20.50 -15.82
C ALA A 298 17.73 -19.26 -16.64
N GLU A 299 18.15 -18.09 -16.17
CA GLU A 299 17.96 -16.79 -16.83
C GLU A 299 19.33 -16.16 -17.08
N GLY A 300 19.50 -15.54 -18.25
CA GLY A 300 20.72 -14.79 -18.56
C GLY A 300 20.78 -13.45 -17.83
N PHE A 301 21.98 -13.05 -17.43
CA PHE A 301 22.24 -11.83 -16.69
C PHE A 301 23.46 -11.09 -17.27
N ALA A 302 23.24 -9.85 -17.73
CA ALA A 302 24.29 -9.01 -18.31
C ALA A 302 24.96 -8.07 -17.30
N GLY A 303 24.25 -7.61 -16.25
CA GLY A 303 24.78 -6.66 -15.25
C GLY A 303 24.90 -5.21 -15.75
N VAL A 304 23.90 -4.72 -16.47
CA VAL A 304 23.84 -3.33 -16.96
C VAL A 304 22.65 -2.58 -16.38
N VAL A 305 22.80 -1.27 -16.21
CA VAL A 305 21.76 -0.36 -15.75
C VAL A 305 21.48 0.66 -16.86
N PRO A 306 20.24 0.82 -17.33
CA PRO A 306 19.92 1.79 -18.38
C PRO A 306 19.87 3.22 -17.82
N LYS A 307 20.11 4.19 -18.70
CA LYS A 307 19.81 5.59 -18.44
C LYS A 307 18.30 5.81 -18.45
N VAL A 308 17.77 6.24 -17.30
CA VAL A 308 16.36 6.61 -17.16
C VAL A 308 16.25 8.13 -17.30
N ILE A 309 15.49 8.56 -18.30
CA ILE A 309 15.11 9.97 -18.48
C ILE A 309 13.79 10.17 -17.72
N PRO A 310 13.79 10.95 -16.63
CA PRO A 310 12.60 11.15 -15.81
C PRO A 310 11.50 11.84 -16.61
N LEU A 311 10.25 11.61 -16.21
CA LEU A 311 9.10 12.29 -16.80
C LEU A 311 9.20 13.80 -16.49
N PRO A 312 9.12 14.70 -17.50
CA PRO A 312 9.15 16.14 -17.28
C PRO A 312 8.04 16.64 -16.35
N ASP A 313 8.30 17.74 -15.63
CA ASP A 313 7.37 18.28 -14.62
C ASP A 313 6.03 18.74 -15.20
N GLU A 314 5.97 19.10 -16.48
CA GLU A 314 4.73 19.48 -17.18
C GLU A 314 3.67 18.36 -17.21
N TYR A 315 4.10 17.09 -17.15
CA TYR A 315 3.20 15.94 -17.07
C TYR A 315 2.77 15.63 -15.65
N LYS A 316 3.33 16.29 -14.65
CA LYS A 316 2.92 16.14 -13.25
C LYS A 316 1.71 17.02 -12.97
N THR A 317 0.86 16.56 -12.09
CA THR A 317 -0.30 17.30 -11.60
C THR A 317 -0.40 17.14 -10.09
N VAL A 318 -1.17 18.01 -9.44
CA VAL A 318 -1.45 17.87 -8.02
C VAL A 318 -2.97 17.89 -7.84
N ARG A 319 -3.50 16.80 -7.29
CA ARG A 319 -4.91 16.68 -6.97
C ARG A 319 -5.16 17.24 -5.57
N GLN A 320 -5.79 18.42 -5.52
CA GLN A 320 -6.10 19.14 -4.29
C GLN A 320 -7.60 19.39 -4.17
N TYR A 321 -8.08 19.42 -2.92
CA TYR A 321 -9.47 19.72 -2.60
C TYR A 321 -9.53 20.79 -1.51
N GLY A 322 -10.60 21.60 -1.54
CA GLY A 322 -10.90 22.50 -0.42
C GLY A 322 -11.19 21.72 0.87
N PRO A 323 -11.00 22.32 2.07
CA PRO A 323 -11.07 21.60 3.34
C PRO A 323 -12.37 20.81 3.57
N PHE A 324 -13.51 21.32 3.10
CA PHE A 324 -14.79 20.62 3.27
C PHE A 324 -14.98 19.49 2.25
N ALA A 325 -14.63 19.70 0.98
CA ALA A 325 -14.69 18.68 -0.06
C ALA A 325 -13.71 17.53 0.21
N ALA A 326 -12.55 17.85 0.78
CA ALA A 326 -11.53 16.88 1.18
C ALA A 326 -12.04 15.85 2.21
N ILE A 327 -13.02 16.22 3.07
CA ILE A 327 -13.59 15.29 4.05
C ILE A 327 -14.31 14.15 3.32
N ALA A 328 -15.19 14.48 2.38
CA ALA A 328 -15.92 13.49 1.59
C ALA A 328 -14.95 12.57 0.82
N GLN A 329 -13.93 13.16 0.16
CA GLN A 329 -12.92 12.39 -0.56
C GLN A 329 -12.10 11.48 0.36
N ALA A 330 -11.75 11.94 1.56
CA ALA A 330 -11.04 11.15 2.56
C ALA A 330 -11.88 10.01 3.13
N THR A 331 -13.17 10.26 3.38
CA THR A 331 -14.12 9.23 3.80
C THR A 331 -14.28 8.17 2.71
N ASP A 332 -14.51 8.58 1.45
CA ASP A 332 -14.63 7.65 0.32
C ASP A 332 -13.36 6.83 0.13
N LYS A 333 -12.18 7.47 0.21
CA LYS A 333 -10.90 6.77 0.09
C LYS A 333 -10.69 5.76 1.21
N THR A 334 -11.04 6.13 2.44
CA THR A 334 -10.96 5.24 3.61
C THR A 334 -11.92 4.07 3.45
N TRP A 335 -13.16 4.31 3.03
CA TRP A 335 -14.16 3.27 2.76
C TRP A 335 -13.72 2.33 1.64
N GLN A 336 -13.15 2.87 0.55
CA GLN A 336 -12.59 2.08 -0.54
C GLN A 336 -11.52 1.12 -0.02
N LEU A 337 -10.56 1.63 0.77
CA LEU A 337 -9.51 0.80 1.36
C LEU A 337 -10.08 -0.23 2.33
N MET A 338 -11.04 0.16 3.17
CA MET A 338 -11.69 -0.80 4.08
C MET A 338 -12.34 -1.94 3.31
N SER A 339 -13.12 -1.61 2.26
CA SER A 339 -13.80 -2.59 1.43
C SER A 339 -12.81 -3.51 0.68
N LEU A 340 -11.66 -2.97 0.26
CA LEU A 340 -10.62 -3.73 -0.41
C LEU A 340 -9.95 -4.69 0.58
N THR A 341 -9.57 -4.22 1.76
CA THR A 341 -8.94 -5.03 2.80
C THR A 341 -9.88 -6.16 3.25
N VAL A 342 -11.17 -5.90 3.48
CA VAL A 342 -12.15 -6.94 3.83
C VAL A 342 -12.31 -7.96 2.68
N ARG A 343 -12.38 -7.52 1.43
CA ARG A 343 -12.44 -8.42 0.26
C ARG A 343 -11.18 -9.28 0.13
N MET A 344 -10.00 -8.70 0.35
CA MET A 344 -8.73 -9.41 0.32
C MET A 344 -8.62 -10.45 1.45
N LEU A 345 -9.07 -10.12 2.65
CA LEU A 345 -9.16 -11.08 3.76
C LEU A 345 -10.14 -12.22 3.43
N GLY A 346 -11.29 -11.91 2.82
CA GLY A 346 -12.22 -12.94 2.34
C GLY A 346 -11.58 -13.88 1.31
N LYS A 347 -10.90 -13.32 0.29
CA LYS A 347 -10.17 -14.09 -0.74
C LYS A 347 -9.01 -14.92 -0.16
N LEU A 348 -8.42 -14.49 0.95
CA LEU A 348 -7.38 -15.26 1.66
C LEU A 348 -7.97 -16.48 2.36
N ILE A 349 -9.18 -16.35 2.93
CA ILE A 349 -9.90 -17.46 3.57
C ILE A 349 -10.42 -18.46 2.52
N THR A 350 -10.88 -18.00 1.35
CA THR A 350 -11.31 -18.89 0.25
C THR A 350 -10.16 -19.56 -0.49
N GLY A 351 -8.93 -19.07 -0.34
CA GLY A 351 -7.72 -19.62 -0.97
C GLY A 351 -7.37 -19.03 -2.34
N ASP A 352 -8.12 -18.02 -2.80
CA ASP A 352 -7.85 -17.33 -4.07
C ASP A 352 -6.59 -16.44 -3.99
N VAL A 353 -6.26 -15.97 -2.79
CA VAL A 353 -5.04 -15.20 -2.50
C VAL A 353 -4.07 -16.05 -1.68
N LYS A 354 -2.85 -16.20 -2.19
CA LYS A 354 -1.77 -16.92 -1.52
C LYS A 354 -1.31 -16.19 -0.25
N LEU A 355 -1.05 -16.96 0.82
CA LEU A 355 -0.57 -16.46 2.13
C LEU A 355 0.79 -15.74 2.07
N ASN A 356 1.56 -15.95 1.00
CA ASN A 356 2.84 -15.26 0.78
C ASN A 356 2.67 -13.76 0.48
N ASN A 357 1.44 -13.27 0.30
CA ASN A 357 1.12 -11.86 0.11
C ASN A 357 0.91 -11.09 1.43
N LEU A 358 0.92 -11.77 2.58
CA LEU A 358 0.81 -11.12 3.87
C LEU A 358 2.12 -10.41 4.23
N SER A 359 2.08 -9.09 4.37
CA SER A 359 3.23 -8.27 4.76
C SER A 359 3.55 -8.44 6.24
N GLY A 360 4.81 -8.74 6.56
CA GLY A 360 5.28 -8.76 7.95
C GLY A 360 5.84 -7.42 8.43
N PRO A 361 6.37 -7.37 9.66
CA PRO A 361 6.93 -6.16 10.26
C PRO A 361 8.08 -5.53 9.47
N ILE A 362 8.88 -6.32 8.75
CA ILE A 362 10.02 -5.82 7.97
C ILE A 362 9.50 -5.10 6.72
N SER A 363 8.53 -5.70 6.02
CA SER A 363 7.87 -5.06 4.88
C SER A 363 7.20 -3.73 5.29
N ILE A 364 6.57 -3.67 6.47
CA ILE A 364 5.97 -2.43 6.99
C ILE A 364 7.06 -1.40 7.31
N ALA A 365 8.19 -1.81 7.89
CA ALA A 365 9.28 -0.89 8.19
C ALA A 365 9.93 -0.30 6.93
N GLN A 366 10.13 -1.12 5.90
CA GLN A 366 10.58 -0.66 4.58
C GLN A 366 9.58 0.30 3.95
N GLY A 367 8.28 -0.03 4.01
CA GLY A 367 7.20 0.84 3.52
C GLY A 367 7.17 2.20 4.22
N ALA A 368 7.36 2.22 5.54
CA ALA A 368 7.43 3.44 6.34
C ALA A 368 8.63 4.31 5.94
N GLY A 369 9.82 3.71 5.80
CA GLY A 369 11.02 4.42 5.38
C GLY A 369 10.94 4.97 3.97
N MET A 370 10.54 4.14 3.01
CA MET A 370 10.39 4.54 1.61
C MET A 370 9.34 5.65 1.43
N SER A 371 8.19 5.54 2.10
CA SER A 371 7.17 6.59 2.05
C SER A 371 7.64 7.89 2.71
N ALA A 372 8.43 7.82 3.78
CA ALA A 372 9.06 9.00 4.39
C ALA A 372 10.12 9.65 3.47
N GLU A 373 10.90 8.85 2.74
CA GLU A 373 11.87 9.34 1.74
C GLU A 373 11.17 10.07 0.58
N PHE A 374 10.02 9.56 0.13
CA PHE A 374 9.21 10.23 -0.90
C PHE A 374 8.51 11.49 -0.41
N GLY A 375 8.45 11.72 0.91
CA GLY A 375 7.97 12.94 1.53
C GLY A 375 6.67 12.76 2.32
N LEU A 376 6.25 13.85 2.98
CA LEU A 376 5.18 13.84 3.98
C LEU A 376 3.85 13.29 3.46
N ILE A 377 3.46 13.62 2.22
CA ILE A 377 2.19 13.18 1.63
C ILE A 377 2.13 11.65 1.52
N TYR A 378 3.18 11.02 0.99
CA TYR A 378 3.26 9.57 0.87
C TYR A 378 3.32 8.89 2.23
N TYR A 379 4.03 9.48 3.19
CA TYR A 379 4.07 8.97 4.56
C TYR A 379 2.70 9.03 5.26
N LEU A 380 1.94 10.12 5.10
CA LEU A 380 0.57 10.22 5.62
C LEU A 380 -0.37 9.21 4.95
N MET A 381 -0.26 9.01 3.63
CA MET A 381 -1.02 7.98 2.91
C MET A 381 -0.68 6.57 3.43
N PHE A 382 0.60 6.31 3.73
CA PHE A 382 1.04 5.06 4.34
C PHE A 382 0.46 4.88 5.75
N LEU A 383 0.50 5.92 6.59
CA LEU A 383 -0.12 5.88 7.92
C LEU A 383 -1.61 5.59 7.83
N ALA A 384 -2.34 6.24 6.91
CA ALA A 384 -3.76 5.99 6.71
C ALA A 384 -4.04 4.54 6.28
N LEU A 385 -3.25 3.99 5.36
CA LEU A 385 -3.35 2.60 4.91
C LEU A 385 -3.15 1.61 6.07
N ILE A 386 -2.05 1.76 6.83
CA ILE A 386 -1.77 0.88 7.96
C ILE A 386 -2.82 1.06 9.07
N SER A 387 -3.30 2.28 9.31
CA SER A 387 -4.38 2.54 10.27
C SER A 387 -5.65 1.76 9.93
N VAL A 388 -6.10 1.80 8.66
CA VAL A 388 -7.25 1.03 8.19
C VAL A 388 -7.03 -0.47 8.39
N ASN A 389 -5.86 -0.97 8.01
CA ASN A 389 -5.54 -2.39 8.16
C ASN A 389 -5.52 -2.82 9.64
N LEU A 390 -4.93 -2.02 10.53
CA LEU A 390 -4.90 -2.27 11.97
C LEU A 390 -6.31 -2.27 12.57
N GLY A 391 -7.15 -1.30 12.19
CA GLY A 391 -8.55 -1.25 12.61
C GLY A 391 -9.34 -2.50 12.17
N ILE A 392 -9.19 -2.93 10.92
CA ILE A 392 -9.88 -4.14 10.41
C ILE A 392 -9.38 -5.40 11.09
N ILE A 393 -8.06 -5.56 11.21
CA ILE A 393 -7.47 -6.74 11.86
C ILE A 393 -7.93 -6.80 13.31
N ASN A 394 -7.94 -5.69 14.05
CA ASN A 394 -8.41 -5.71 15.44
C ASN A 394 -9.92 -5.98 15.56
N LEU A 395 -10.74 -5.70 14.56
CA LEU A 395 -12.15 -6.13 14.53
C LEU A 395 -12.36 -7.59 14.11
N PHE A 396 -11.31 -8.26 13.63
CA PHE A 396 -11.41 -9.66 13.24
C PHE A 396 -11.71 -10.53 14.49
N PRO A 397 -12.62 -11.53 14.40
CA PRO A 397 -13.12 -12.27 15.55
C PRO A 397 -12.12 -13.33 16.06
N LEU A 398 -10.88 -12.91 16.32
CA LEU A 398 -9.85 -13.69 16.98
C LEU A 398 -9.80 -13.34 18.46
N PRO A 399 -9.78 -14.32 19.38
CA PRO A 399 -9.85 -14.08 20.82
C PRO A 399 -8.86 -13.04 21.35
N VAL A 400 -7.62 -12.99 20.84
CA VAL A 400 -6.56 -12.08 21.31
C VAL A 400 -6.76 -10.63 20.84
N LEU A 401 -7.69 -10.39 19.91
CA LEU A 401 -7.97 -9.09 19.32
C LEU A 401 -9.31 -8.55 19.85
N ASP A 402 -9.54 -7.25 19.70
CA ASP A 402 -10.77 -6.57 20.13
C ASP A 402 -12.04 -7.25 19.61
N GLY A 403 -12.02 -7.71 18.36
CA GLY A 403 -13.12 -8.42 17.70
C GLY A 403 -13.48 -9.72 18.39
N GLY A 404 -12.51 -10.42 19.00
CA GLY A 404 -12.75 -11.59 19.84
C GLY A 404 -13.49 -11.24 21.12
N HIS A 405 -13.10 -10.14 21.79
CA HIS A 405 -13.82 -9.65 22.96
C HIS A 405 -15.25 -9.19 22.61
N LEU A 406 -15.44 -8.52 21.47
CA LEU A 406 -16.76 -8.18 20.95
C LEU A 406 -17.61 -9.42 20.66
N LEU A 407 -17.01 -10.47 20.11
CA LEU A 407 -17.69 -11.75 19.89
C LEU A 407 -18.15 -12.37 21.21
N PHE A 408 -17.32 -12.39 22.26
CA PHE A 408 -17.73 -12.89 23.57
C PHE A 408 -18.88 -12.07 24.18
N LEU A 409 -18.86 -10.75 24.03
CA LEU A 409 -19.96 -9.89 24.48
C LEU A 409 -21.26 -10.11 23.67
N ALA A 410 -21.14 -10.38 22.36
CA ALA A 410 -22.28 -10.75 21.53
C ALA A 410 -22.90 -12.07 22.01
N ILE A 411 -22.07 -13.08 22.29
CA ILE A 411 -22.52 -14.36 22.85
C ILE A 411 -23.14 -14.17 24.23
N GLU A 412 -22.54 -13.33 25.09
CA GLU A 412 -23.09 -13.01 26.42
C GLU A 412 -24.50 -12.40 26.31
N LYS A 413 -24.70 -11.46 25.37
CA LYS A 413 -26.01 -10.85 25.12
C LYS A 413 -27.06 -11.86 24.65
N LEU A 414 -26.67 -12.82 23.81
CA LEU A 414 -27.56 -13.87 23.31
C LEU A 414 -27.88 -14.93 24.36
N LYS A 415 -26.89 -15.30 25.18
CA LYS A 415 -27.00 -16.33 26.23
C LYS A 415 -27.65 -15.80 27.51
N GLY A 416 -27.64 -14.49 27.73
CA GLY A 416 -28.13 -13.85 28.95
C GLY A 416 -27.14 -13.92 30.12
N GLY A 417 -25.89 -14.30 29.88
CA GLY A 417 -24.85 -14.42 30.90
C GLY A 417 -23.45 -14.60 30.31
N PRO A 418 -22.39 -14.30 31.09
CA PRO A 418 -21.03 -14.28 30.58
C PRO A 418 -20.58 -15.66 30.06
N VAL A 419 -19.72 -15.65 29.05
CA VAL A 419 -19.03 -16.86 28.58
C VAL A 419 -18.16 -17.40 29.73
N SER A 420 -18.13 -18.71 29.93
CA SER A 420 -17.33 -19.30 31.02
C SER A 420 -15.85 -19.01 30.85
N GLU A 421 -15.15 -18.78 31.96
CA GLU A 421 -13.71 -18.47 31.96
C GLU A 421 -12.90 -19.55 31.25
N ARG A 422 -13.23 -20.83 31.46
CA ARG A 422 -12.58 -21.95 30.76
C ARG A 422 -12.66 -21.84 29.23
N VAL A 423 -13.80 -21.38 28.70
CA VAL A 423 -13.98 -21.22 27.25
C VAL A 423 -13.19 -20.01 26.75
N GLN A 424 -13.19 -18.91 27.51
CA GLN A 424 -12.39 -17.72 27.19
C GLN A 424 -10.89 -18.06 27.17
N ASP A 425 -10.37 -18.68 28.24
CA ASP A 425 -8.95 -19.07 28.35
C ASP A 425 -8.51 -20.01 27.23
N PHE A 426 -9.33 -21.01 26.92
CA PHE A 426 -9.06 -21.93 25.82
C PHE A 426 -9.03 -21.21 24.48
N SER A 427 -9.98 -20.29 24.26
CA SER A 427 -10.05 -19.47 23.06
C SER A 427 -8.84 -18.53 22.95
N TYR A 428 -8.42 -17.87 24.04
CA TYR A 428 -7.23 -17.03 24.09
C TYR A 428 -5.95 -17.80 23.78
N ARG A 429 -5.83 -19.05 24.27
CA ARG A 429 -4.69 -19.93 23.94
C ARG A 429 -4.65 -20.26 22.45
N ILE A 430 -5.76 -20.71 21.88
CA ILE A 430 -5.86 -21.01 20.45
C ILE A 430 -5.55 -19.75 19.62
N GLY A 431 -6.19 -18.63 19.95
CA GLY A 431 -5.97 -17.35 19.28
C GLY A 431 -4.51 -16.90 19.33
N SER A 432 -3.85 -17.05 20.48
CA SER A 432 -2.44 -16.70 20.66
C SER A 432 -1.52 -17.58 19.80
N ILE A 433 -1.77 -18.88 19.77
CA ILE A 433 -1.01 -19.83 18.93
C ILE A 433 -1.17 -19.46 17.45
N LEU A 434 -2.40 -19.22 16.99
CA LEU A 434 -2.67 -18.83 15.61
C LEU A 434 -1.99 -17.50 15.25
N LEU A 435 -2.02 -16.51 16.15
CA LEU A 435 -1.36 -15.22 15.93
C LEU A 435 0.16 -15.38 15.82
N VAL A 436 0.78 -16.18 16.69
CA VAL A 436 2.22 -16.48 16.63
C VAL A 436 2.60 -17.20 15.35
N LEU A 437 1.79 -18.19 14.92
CA LEU A 437 2.01 -18.90 13.66
C LEU A 437 1.89 -17.96 12.45
N LEU A 438 0.86 -17.09 12.43
CA LEU A 438 0.67 -16.11 11.37
C LEU A 438 1.83 -15.10 11.32
N MET A 439 2.28 -14.62 12.48
CA MET A 439 3.42 -13.70 12.56
C MET A 439 4.73 -14.37 12.15
N GLY A 440 4.92 -15.65 12.51
CA GLY A 440 6.04 -16.47 12.04
C GLY A 440 6.02 -16.64 10.51
N LEU A 441 4.85 -16.90 9.92
CA LEU A 441 4.67 -16.99 8.48
C LEU A 441 4.93 -15.64 7.79
N ALA A 442 4.46 -14.54 8.37
CA ALA A 442 4.70 -13.19 7.86
C ALA A 442 6.19 -12.83 7.86
N LEU A 443 6.91 -13.15 8.95
CA LEU A 443 8.35 -12.97 9.05
C LEU A 443 9.08 -13.87 8.04
N PHE A 444 8.67 -15.13 7.90
CA PHE A 444 9.24 -16.04 6.90
C PHE A 444 9.06 -15.50 5.47
N ASN A 445 7.88 -14.96 5.15
CA ASN A 445 7.62 -14.30 3.87
C ASN A 445 8.51 -13.09 3.66
N ASP A 446 8.69 -12.25 4.69
CA ASP A 446 9.57 -11.08 4.62
C ASP A 446 11.02 -11.51 4.35
N PHE A 447 11.55 -12.50 5.07
CA PHE A 447 12.90 -13.03 4.84
C PHE A 447 13.07 -13.69 3.46
N SER A 448 12.03 -14.35 2.96
CA SER A 448 12.05 -14.97 1.63
C SER A 448 12.02 -13.94 0.48
N ARG A 449 11.68 -12.69 0.78
CA ARG A 449 11.62 -11.56 -0.18
C ARG A 449 12.90 -10.71 -0.18
N LEU A 450 13.68 -10.75 0.90
CA LEU A 450 15.01 -10.14 1.01
C LEU A 450 16.03 -10.99 0.22
#